data_AF-A0A4R4WJ20-F1
#
_entry.id   AF-A0A4R4WJ20-F1
#
_cell.length_a   1.000
_cell.length_b   1.000
_cell.length_c   1.000
_cell.angle_alpha   90.00
_cell.angle_beta   90.00
_cell.angle_gamma   90.00
#
_symmetry.space_group_name_H-M   'P 1'
#
loop_
_entity.id
_entity.type
_entity.pdbx_description
1 polymer ?
#
loop_
_entity_poly.entity_id
_entity_poly.type
_entity_poly.pdbx_seq_one_letter_code
_entity_poly.pdbx_strand_id
1 'polypeptide(L)'
;MAREPETHASAARSTAMAAFDGGDIQAGMDQLSADVRRFTAAGDARQAAMACARLGWAFETFSGNRAAARVWFHRAARLLEDEPACVEQGWVALAGVGCDVDDPHELLRRAELALDRARRFGDVDLEAKALADGGLAQVQAGNLVGGMSMLDEAVALWCGPADDQEAAC
;
A
#
# COMPACT_ATOMS: atom_id res chain seq x y z
N MET A 1 31.78 -8.84 11.08
CA MET A 1 31.49 -8.38 9.71
C MET A 1 29.98 -8.36 9.59
N ALA A 2 29.36 -7.28 10.07
CA ALA A 2 27.90 -7.14 10.10
C ALA A 2 27.43 -6.82 8.68
N ARG A 3 26.51 -7.62 8.14
CA ARG A 3 25.73 -7.22 6.96
C ARG A 3 24.85 -6.06 7.40
N GLU A 4 25.00 -4.93 6.73
CA GLU A 4 24.08 -3.79 6.84
C GLU A 4 22.66 -4.27 6.53
N PRO A 5 21.63 -3.80 7.26
CA PRO A 5 20.25 -4.13 6.94
C PRO A 5 19.93 -3.55 5.56
N GLU A 6 19.60 -4.45 4.63
CA GLU A 6 19.11 -4.09 3.30
C GLU A 6 17.96 -3.09 3.44
N THR A 7 18.13 -1.93 2.82
CA THR A 7 17.23 -0.78 2.88
C THR A 7 15.83 -1.21 2.43
N HIS A 8 14.92 -1.37 3.39
CA HIS A 8 13.52 -1.74 3.18
C HIS A 8 12.83 -0.74 2.25
N ALA A 9 12.58 -1.15 1.00
CA ALA A 9 11.53 -0.72 0.06
C ALA A 9 11.17 0.77 -0.17
N SER A 10 11.75 1.79 0.48
CA SER A 10 11.11 3.12 0.58
C SER A 10 11.69 4.27 -0.25
N ALA A 11 12.79 4.14 -1.03
CA ALA A 11 13.39 5.35 -1.63
C ALA A 11 14.01 5.23 -3.03
N ALA A 12 13.67 4.22 -3.82
CA ALA A 12 13.72 4.40 -5.27
C ALA A 12 12.39 5.06 -5.66
N ARG A 13 12.32 6.41 -5.69
CA ARG A 13 11.22 7.09 -6.39
C ARG A 13 11.14 6.44 -7.76
N SER A 14 10.10 5.65 -8.01
CA SER A 14 9.88 5.11 -9.34
C SER A 14 9.84 6.30 -10.29
N THR A 15 10.40 6.16 -11.49
CA THR A 15 10.35 7.23 -12.50
C THR A 15 8.90 7.68 -12.74
N ALA A 16 7.94 6.76 -12.58
CA ALA A 16 6.51 7.08 -12.55
C ALA A 16 6.12 8.03 -11.41
N MET A 17 6.54 7.79 -10.17
CA MET A 17 6.23 8.68 -9.05
C MET A 17 6.88 10.05 -9.22
N ALA A 18 8.11 10.10 -9.73
CA ALA A 18 8.77 11.37 -10.06
C ALA A 18 8.00 12.16 -11.14
N ALA A 19 7.42 11.47 -12.14
CA ALA A 19 6.57 12.10 -13.14
C ALA A 19 5.27 12.65 -12.52
N PHE A 20 4.64 11.91 -11.61
CA PHE A 20 3.46 12.38 -10.88
C PHE A 20 3.75 13.59 -9.99
N ASP A 21 4.86 13.56 -9.23
CA ASP A 21 5.32 14.69 -8.42
C ASP A 21 5.56 15.95 -9.29
N GLY A 22 6.04 15.75 -10.52
CA GLY A 22 6.24 16.80 -11.52
C GLY A 22 4.97 17.23 -12.27
N GLY A 23 3.82 16.60 -12.01
CA GLY A 23 2.53 16.87 -12.67
C GLY A 23 2.35 16.22 -14.05
N ASP A 24 3.31 15.44 -14.54
CA ASP A 24 3.18 14.72 -15.80
C ASP A 24 2.52 13.36 -15.59
N ILE A 25 1.19 13.41 -15.46
CA ILE A 25 0.34 12.23 -15.22
C ILE A 25 0.48 11.23 -16.36
N GLN A 26 0.54 11.69 -17.60
CA GLN A 26 0.60 10.80 -18.76
C GLN A 26 1.92 10.03 -18.81
N ALA A 27 3.05 10.71 -18.59
CA ALA A 27 4.34 10.04 -18.51
C ALA A 27 4.40 9.01 -17.38
N GLY A 28 3.83 9.33 -16.21
CA GLY A 28 3.75 8.38 -15.10
C GLY A 28 2.91 7.14 -15.43
N MET A 29 1.76 7.33 -16.08
CA MET A 29 0.87 6.24 -16.52
C MET A 29 1.52 5.35 -17.59
N ASP A 30 2.21 5.95 -18.56
CA ASP A 30 2.91 5.23 -19.62
C ASP A 30 4.07 4.42 -19.05
N GLN A 31 4.80 4.97 -18.09
CA GLN A 31 5.88 4.28 -17.39
C GLN A 31 5.37 3.08 -16.60
N LEU A 32 4.31 3.24 -15.79
CA LEU A 32 3.72 2.10 -15.07
C LEU A 32 3.23 1.01 -16.02
N SER A 33 2.65 1.40 -17.15
CA SER A 33 2.23 0.45 -18.18
C SER A 33 3.41 -0.30 -18.83
N ALA A 34 4.55 0.39 -19.02
CA ALA A 34 5.79 -0.22 -19.47
C ALA A 34 6.38 -1.16 -18.42
N ASP A 35 6.36 -0.77 -17.15
CA ASP A 35 6.86 -1.57 -16.02
C ASP A 35 6.07 -2.87 -15.87
N VAL A 36 4.73 -2.83 -15.99
CA VAL A 36 3.90 -4.05 -16.01
C VAL A 36 4.39 -5.02 -17.08
N ARG A 37 4.61 -4.53 -18.31
CA ARG A 37 5.11 -5.37 -19.42
C ARG A 37 6.50 -5.91 -19.14
N ARG A 38 7.41 -5.06 -18.66
CA ARG A 38 8.80 -5.41 -18.34
C ARG A 38 8.88 -6.51 -17.28
N PHE A 39 8.22 -6.32 -16.14
CA PHE A 39 8.26 -7.28 -15.04
C PHE A 39 7.54 -8.58 -15.38
N THR A 40 6.42 -8.51 -16.11
CA THR A 40 5.75 -9.73 -16.61
C THR A 40 6.67 -10.53 -17.53
N ALA A 41 7.36 -9.87 -18.48
CA ALA A 41 8.29 -10.54 -19.39
C ALA A 41 9.51 -11.13 -18.69
N ALA A 42 9.93 -10.52 -17.57
CA ALA A 42 11.03 -11.01 -16.73
C ALA A 42 10.61 -12.14 -15.76
N GLY A 43 9.32 -12.44 -15.65
CA GLY A 43 8.80 -13.40 -14.66
C GLY A 43 8.83 -12.88 -13.22
N ASP A 44 9.02 -11.58 -13.00
CA ASP A 44 9.02 -10.95 -11.68
C ASP A 44 7.58 -10.62 -11.28
N ALA A 45 6.89 -11.62 -10.73
CA ALA A 45 5.49 -11.52 -10.34
C ALA A 45 5.24 -10.41 -9.32
N ARG A 46 6.17 -10.21 -8.38
CA ARG A 46 6.05 -9.22 -7.30
C ARG A 46 6.12 -7.80 -7.84
N GLN A 47 7.14 -7.50 -8.65
CA GLN A 47 7.25 -6.17 -9.24
C GLN A 47 6.15 -5.90 -10.28
N ALA A 48 5.71 -6.93 -11.02
CA ALA A 48 4.56 -6.80 -11.92
C ALA A 48 3.27 -6.48 -11.16
N ALA A 49 3.05 -7.12 -10.01
CA ALA A 49 1.90 -6.86 -9.14
C ALA A 49 1.92 -5.43 -8.59
N MET A 50 3.07 -4.95 -8.11
CA MET A 50 3.23 -3.59 -7.62
C MET A 50 3.03 -2.54 -8.72
N ALA A 51 3.51 -2.79 -9.93
CA ALA A 51 3.25 -1.91 -11.07
C ALA A 51 1.74 -1.87 -11.41
N CYS A 52 1.05 -3.00 -11.38
CA CYS A 52 -0.40 -3.05 -11.55
C CYS A 52 -1.14 -2.28 -10.44
N ALA A 53 -0.77 -2.48 -9.17
CA ALA A 53 -1.38 -1.77 -8.04
C ALA A 53 -1.23 -0.25 -8.17
N ARG A 54 -0.02 0.23 -8.49
CA ARG A 54 0.24 1.65 -8.72
C ARG A 54 -0.53 2.21 -9.92
N LEU A 55 -0.67 1.43 -10.98
CA LEU A 55 -1.46 1.85 -12.15
C LEU A 55 -2.95 1.96 -11.81
N GLY A 56 -3.47 1.02 -11.00
CA GLY A 56 -4.83 1.09 -10.49
C GLY A 56 -5.07 2.33 -9.63
N TRP A 57 -4.16 2.61 -8.69
CA TRP A 57 -4.18 3.82 -7.87
C TRP A 57 -4.16 5.10 -8.72
N ALA A 58 -3.35 5.13 -9.78
CA ALA A 58 -3.25 6.29 -10.66
C ALA A 58 -4.55 6.52 -11.46
N PHE A 59 -5.22 5.46 -11.94
CA PHE A 59 -6.54 5.57 -12.58
C PHE A 59 -7.62 6.11 -11.62
N GLU A 60 -7.60 5.65 -10.37
CA GLU A 60 -8.51 6.13 -9.32
C GLU A 60 -8.24 7.60 -8.99
N THR A 61 -6.97 7.94 -8.75
CA THR A 61 -6.55 9.26 -8.25
C THR A 61 -6.65 10.36 -9.30
N PHE A 62 -6.16 10.11 -10.52
CA PHE A 62 -6.03 11.16 -11.54
C PHE A 62 -7.19 11.19 -12.53
N SER A 63 -7.93 10.09 -12.69
CA SER A 63 -9.04 10.00 -13.65
C SER A 63 -10.40 9.72 -12.98
N GLY A 64 -10.45 9.43 -11.69
CA GLY A 64 -11.67 8.96 -11.01
C GLY A 64 -12.19 7.63 -11.58
N ASN A 65 -11.39 6.92 -12.38
CA ASN A 65 -11.84 5.75 -13.12
C ASN A 65 -11.71 4.49 -12.28
N ARG A 66 -12.63 4.35 -11.31
CA ARG A 66 -12.70 3.21 -10.40
C ARG A 66 -12.85 1.86 -11.12
N ALA A 67 -13.53 1.84 -12.26
CA ALA A 67 -13.69 0.62 -13.06
C ALA A 67 -12.33 0.15 -13.60
N ALA A 68 -11.54 1.05 -14.18
CA ALA A 68 -10.18 0.74 -14.63
C ALA A 68 -9.28 0.37 -13.44
N ALA A 69 -9.36 1.11 -12.33
CA ALA A 69 -8.59 0.84 -11.12
C ALA A 69 -8.81 -0.59 -10.61
N ARG A 70 -10.07 -1.02 -10.47
CA ARG A 70 -10.45 -2.36 -10.01
C ARG A 70 -9.88 -3.48 -10.88
N VAL A 71 -9.82 -3.29 -12.20
CA VAL A 71 -9.21 -4.28 -13.12
C VAL A 71 -7.73 -4.47 -12.80
N TRP A 72 -7.00 -3.38 -12.53
CA TRP A 72 -5.59 -3.44 -12.21
C TRP A 72 -5.31 -4.00 -10.82
N PHE A 73 -6.12 -3.65 -9.81
CA PHE A 73 -6.01 -4.24 -8.47
C PHE A 73 -6.24 -5.76 -8.51
N HIS A 74 -7.27 -6.22 -9.23
CA HIS A 74 -7.54 -7.65 -9.39
C HIS A 74 -6.38 -8.36 -10.11
N ARG A 75 -5.81 -7.74 -11.15
CA ARG A 75 -4.63 -8.28 -11.83
C ARG A 75 -3.43 -8.36 -10.89
N ALA A 76 -3.19 -7.35 -10.06
CA ALA A 76 -2.12 -7.35 -9.07
C ALA A 76 -2.26 -8.51 -8.09
N ALA A 77 -3.47 -8.73 -7.56
CA ALA A 77 -3.75 -9.83 -6.63
C ALA A 77 -3.49 -11.20 -7.28
N ARG A 78 -3.94 -11.40 -8.53
CA ARG A 78 -3.73 -12.65 -9.26
C ARG A 78 -2.26 -12.97 -9.52
N LEU A 79 -1.42 -11.96 -9.72
CA LEU A 79 0.02 -12.18 -9.92
C LEU A 79 0.71 -12.72 -8.66
N LEU A 80 0.14 -12.50 -7.48
CA LEU A 80 0.71 -12.91 -6.19
C LEU A 80 0.05 -14.16 -5.59
N GLU A 81 -0.90 -14.79 -6.30
CA GLU A 81 -1.71 -15.91 -5.78
C GLU A 81 -0.84 -17.14 -5.47
N ASP A 82 0.15 -17.42 -6.31
CA ASP A 82 1.08 -18.55 -6.15
C ASP A 82 2.40 -18.15 -5.46
N GLU A 83 2.58 -16.87 -5.13
CA GLU A 83 3.78 -16.41 -4.45
C GLU A 83 3.77 -16.83 -2.96
N PRO A 84 4.91 -17.28 -2.41
CA PRO A 84 5.08 -17.37 -0.97
C PRO A 84 4.75 -16.02 -0.31
N ALA A 85 4.38 -16.06 0.98
CA ALA A 85 4.09 -14.85 1.74
C ALA A 85 5.18 -13.78 1.50
N CYS A 86 4.74 -12.59 1.09
CA CYS A 86 5.61 -11.45 0.78
C CYS A 86 4.92 -10.13 1.15
N VAL A 87 5.69 -9.05 1.24
CA VAL A 87 5.17 -7.73 1.64
C VAL A 87 4.22 -7.14 0.59
N GLU A 88 4.45 -7.43 -0.69
CA GLU A 88 3.64 -6.95 -1.81
C GLU A 88 2.19 -7.43 -1.73
N GLN A 89 1.93 -8.60 -1.12
CA GLN A 89 0.56 -9.07 -0.89
C GLN A 89 -0.22 -8.09 -0.02
N GLY A 90 0.41 -7.45 0.97
CA GLY A 90 -0.23 -6.46 1.82
C GLY A 90 -0.46 -5.13 1.09
N TRP A 91 0.55 -4.64 0.37
CA TRP A 91 0.41 -3.42 -0.45
C TRP A 91 -0.65 -3.57 -1.54
N VAL A 92 -0.77 -4.76 -2.15
CA VAL A 92 -1.81 -5.07 -3.13
C VAL A 92 -3.19 -5.16 -2.48
N ALA A 93 -3.29 -5.73 -1.28
CA ALA A 93 -4.56 -5.83 -0.54
C ALA A 93 -5.16 -4.45 -0.24
N LEU A 94 -4.32 -3.45 0.00
CA LEU A 94 -4.73 -2.07 0.32
C LEU A 94 -4.38 -1.06 -0.79
N ALA A 95 -4.27 -1.51 -2.05
CA ALA A 95 -3.85 -0.65 -3.16
C ALA A 95 -4.88 0.45 -3.52
N GLY A 96 -6.17 0.19 -3.26
CA GLY A 96 -7.24 1.16 -3.43
C GLY A 96 -7.45 2.03 -2.20
N VAL A 97 -8.18 3.14 -2.37
CA VAL A 97 -8.59 3.99 -1.25
C VAL A 97 -9.58 3.22 -0.35
N GLY A 98 -9.30 3.09 0.94
CA GLY A 98 -10.14 2.34 1.89
C GLY A 98 -11.59 2.83 1.93
N CYS A 99 -11.81 4.15 1.85
CA CYS A 99 -13.14 4.76 1.81
C CYS A 99 -13.99 4.35 0.58
N ASP A 100 -13.37 3.82 -0.47
CA ASP A 100 -14.05 3.38 -1.70
C ASP A 100 -14.40 1.87 -1.67
N VAL A 101 -14.17 1.21 -0.54
CA VAL A 101 -14.61 -0.16 -0.27
C VAL A 101 -15.98 -0.13 0.42
N ASP A 102 -17.00 -0.65 -0.26
CA ASP A 102 -18.40 -0.57 0.21
C ASP A 102 -18.69 -1.47 1.43
N ASP A 103 -17.99 -2.61 1.54
CA ASP A 103 -18.18 -3.57 2.63
C ASP A 103 -17.06 -3.42 3.68
N PRO A 104 -17.37 -2.98 4.91
CA PRO A 104 -16.37 -2.82 5.96
C PRO A 104 -15.72 -4.15 6.36
N HIS A 105 -16.42 -5.29 6.23
CA HIS A 105 -15.82 -6.59 6.54
C HIS A 105 -14.75 -6.99 5.52
N GLU A 106 -14.96 -6.64 4.25
CA GLU A 106 -13.96 -6.85 3.20
C GLU A 106 -12.74 -5.92 3.38
N LEU A 107 -12.95 -4.66 3.77
CA LEU A 107 -11.86 -3.75 4.09
C LEU A 107 -11.05 -4.27 5.28
N LEU A 108 -11.71 -4.72 6.35
CA LEU A 108 -11.06 -5.28 7.53
C LEU A 108 -10.21 -6.51 7.17
N ARG A 109 -10.74 -7.45 6.40
CA ARG A 109 -10.00 -8.66 5.98
C ARG A 109 -8.75 -8.31 5.17
N ARG A 110 -8.81 -7.28 4.32
CA ARG A 110 -7.66 -6.78 3.56
C ARG A 110 -6.64 -6.11 4.48
N ALA A 111 -7.10 -5.32 5.44
CA ALA A 111 -6.25 -4.66 6.43
C ALA A 111 -5.53 -5.67 7.32
N GLU A 112 -6.21 -6.72 7.78
CA GLU A 112 -5.60 -7.80 8.56
C GLU A 112 -4.51 -8.54 7.79
N LEU A 113 -4.74 -8.84 6.51
CA LEU A 113 -3.71 -9.42 5.64
C LEU A 113 -2.51 -8.47 5.52
N ALA A 114 -2.75 -7.18 5.27
CA ALA A 114 -1.68 -6.20 5.15
C ALA A 114 -0.90 -6.03 6.45
N LEU A 115 -1.58 -6.03 7.61
CA LEU A 115 -0.97 -5.93 8.93
C LEU A 115 -0.07 -7.13 9.23
N ASP A 116 -0.52 -8.35 8.90
CA ASP A 116 0.29 -9.56 9.00
C ASP A 116 1.56 -9.46 8.15
N ARG A 117 1.42 -9.04 6.88
CA ARG A 117 2.57 -8.87 5.97
C ARG A 117 3.51 -7.78 6.46
N ALA A 118 2.98 -6.63 6.88
CA ALA A 118 3.77 -5.53 7.40
C ALA A 118 4.65 -5.95 8.56
N ARG A 119 4.06 -6.57 9.59
CA ARG A 119 4.78 -7.01 10.79
C ARG A 119 5.78 -8.12 10.50
N ARG A 120 5.42 -9.07 9.63
CA ARG A 120 6.31 -10.17 9.24
C ARG A 120 7.55 -9.70 8.49
N PHE A 121 7.42 -8.66 7.67
CA PHE A 121 8.48 -8.15 6.81
C PHE A 121 9.09 -6.82 7.27
N GLY A 122 8.62 -6.25 8.39
CA GLY A 122 9.17 -5.03 8.99
C GLY A 122 8.83 -3.75 8.21
N ASP A 123 7.71 -3.72 7.49
CA ASP A 123 7.28 -2.55 6.69
C ASP A 123 6.35 -1.65 7.53
N VAL A 124 6.92 -0.61 8.12
CA VAL A 124 6.20 0.31 9.03
C VAL A 124 5.17 1.16 8.29
N ASP A 125 5.44 1.54 7.04
CA ASP A 125 4.50 2.33 6.24
C ASP A 125 3.25 1.51 5.91
N LEU A 126 3.43 0.22 5.57
CA LEU A 126 2.33 -0.70 5.38
C LEU A 126 1.59 -0.98 6.69
N GLU A 127 2.30 -1.08 7.82
CA GLU A 127 1.68 -1.28 9.14
C GLU A 127 0.77 -0.11 9.50
N ALA A 128 1.27 1.12 9.36
CA ALA A 128 0.49 2.34 9.61
C ALA A 128 -0.76 2.40 8.70
N LYS A 129 -0.59 2.11 7.40
CA LYS A 129 -1.72 2.07 6.46
C LYS A 129 -2.74 0.98 6.81
N ALA A 130 -2.27 -0.21 7.19
CA ALA A 130 -3.15 -1.32 7.55
C ALA A 130 -3.94 -1.03 8.82
N LEU A 131 -3.33 -0.39 9.82
CA LEU A 131 -4.01 0.09 11.02
C LEU A 131 -5.04 1.18 10.69
N ALA A 132 -4.71 2.11 9.81
CA ALA A 132 -5.65 3.16 9.38
C ALA A 132 -6.88 2.59 8.65
N ASP A 133 -6.67 1.74 7.65
CA ASP A 133 -7.76 1.13 6.88
C ASP A 133 -8.57 0.14 7.72
N GLY A 134 -7.92 -0.62 8.61
CA GLY A 134 -8.59 -1.53 9.55
C GLY A 134 -9.40 -0.77 10.62
N GLY A 135 -8.88 0.36 11.11
CA GLY A 135 -9.59 1.24 12.02
C GLY A 135 -10.83 1.86 11.38
N LEU A 136 -10.72 2.34 10.14
CA LEU A 136 -11.85 2.80 9.34
C LEU A 136 -12.93 1.71 9.19
N ALA A 137 -12.51 0.49 8.84
CA ALA A 137 -13.42 -0.66 8.70
C ALA A 137 -14.18 -0.97 10.00
N GLN A 138 -13.50 -0.96 11.15
CA GLN A 138 -14.11 -1.18 12.45
C GLN A 138 -15.11 -0.07 12.82
N VAL A 139 -14.77 1.20 12.56
CA VAL A 139 -15.69 2.33 12.77
C VAL A 139 -16.94 2.20 11.90
N GLN A 140 -16.79 1.86 10.62
CA GLN A 140 -17.90 1.64 9.70
C GLN A 140 -18.78 0.45 10.10
N ALA A 141 -18.19 -0.59 10.70
CA ALA A 141 -18.91 -1.73 11.28
C ALA A 141 -19.56 -1.44 12.65
N GLY A 142 -19.41 -0.23 13.20
CA GLY A 142 -19.98 0.20 14.47
C GLY A 142 -19.12 -0.10 15.71
N ASN A 143 -17.93 -0.67 15.54
CA ASN A 143 -16.98 -0.89 16.63
C ASN A 143 -16.07 0.32 16.82
N LEU A 144 -16.63 1.40 17.38
CA LEU A 144 -15.95 2.68 17.52
C LEU A 144 -14.67 2.60 18.37
N VAL A 145 -14.71 1.88 19.48
CA VAL A 145 -13.56 1.81 20.41
C VAL A 145 -12.38 1.08 19.76
N GLY A 146 -12.63 -0.08 19.16
CA GLY A 146 -11.58 -0.82 18.47
C GLY A 146 -11.04 -0.04 17.27
N GLY A 147 -11.94 0.59 16.50
CA GLY A 147 -11.54 1.36 15.33
C GLY A 147 -10.69 2.58 15.65
N MET A 148 -11.05 3.35 16.67
CA MET A 148 -10.26 4.51 17.10
C MET A 148 -8.90 4.10 17.67
N SER A 149 -8.82 3.01 18.43
CA SER A 149 -7.52 2.49 18.92
C SER A 149 -6.55 2.19 17.77
N MET A 150 -7.04 1.57 16.70
CA MET A 150 -6.20 1.29 15.52
C MET A 150 -5.76 2.58 14.81
N LEU A 151 -6.63 3.58 14.71
CA LEU A 151 -6.28 4.87 14.12
C LEU A 151 -5.23 5.62 14.95
N ASP A 152 -5.32 5.57 16.28
CA ASP A 152 -4.33 6.18 17.17
C ASP A 152 -2.96 5.53 17.01
N GLU A 153 -2.91 4.19 16.93
CA GLU A 153 -1.66 3.45 16.65
C GLU A 153 -1.09 3.81 15.26
N ALA A 154 -1.93 3.95 14.23
CA ALA A 154 -1.50 4.36 12.91
C ALA A 154 -0.83 5.75 12.92
N VAL A 155 -1.42 6.71 13.65
CA VAL A 155 -0.86 8.07 13.83
C VAL A 155 0.48 8.01 14.56
N ALA A 156 0.58 7.20 15.62
CA ALA A 156 1.82 7.03 16.37
C ALA A 156 2.97 6.51 15.48
N LEU A 157 2.68 5.55 14.58
CA LEU A 157 3.68 5.06 13.63
C LEU A 157 4.09 6.12 12.60
N TRP A 158 3.14 6.91 12.09
CA TRP A 158 3.43 7.96 11.12
C TRP A 158 4.31 9.06 11.71
N CYS A 159 4.00 9.50 12.93
CA CYS A 159 4.75 10.56 13.60
C CYS A 159 6.15 10.11 14.03
N GLY A 160 6.37 8.80 14.19
CA GLY A 160 7.56 8.27 14.83
C GLY A 160 7.55 8.51 16.34
N PRO A 161 8.59 8.06 17.06
CA PRO A 161 8.74 8.39 18.47
C PRO A 161 8.77 9.91 18.64
N ALA A 162 8.00 10.44 19.60
CA ALA A 162 8.14 11.84 19.97
C ALA A 162 9.55 12.05 20.52
N ASP A 163 10.28 13.01 19.97
CA ASP A 163 11.55 13.46 20.54
C ASP A 163 11.24 14.21 21.85
N ASP A 164 11.14 13.47 22.96
CA ASP A 164 10.91 14.02 24.31
C ASP A 164 12.08 14.90 24.80
N GLN A 165 13.13 15.06 23.98
CA GLN A 165 14.34 15.80 24.31
C GLN A 165 14.11 17.32 24.46
N GLU A 166 13.07 17.87 23.84
CA GLU A 166 12.71 19.29 23.98
C GLU A 166 11.75 19.58 25.16
N ALA A 167 11.08 18.57 25.70
CA ALA A 167 10.18 18.73 26.85
C ALA A 167 10.91 18.80 28.21
N ALA A 168 12.24 18.61 28.20
CA ALA A 168 13.09 18.59 29.39
C ALA A 168 13.85 19.92 29.65
N CYS A 169 13.52 21.01 28.95
CA CYS A 169 14.12 22.35 29.15
C CYS A 169 13.17 23.32 29.87
#